data_AF-A0AB33L4K3-F1
#
_entry.id   AF-A0AB33L4K3-F1
#
_cell.length_a   1.000
_cell.length_b   1.000
_cell.length_c   1.000
_cell.angle_alpha   90.00
_cell.angle_beta   90.00
_cell.angle_gamma   90.00
#
_symmetry.space_group_name_H-M   'P 1'
#
loop_
_entity.id
_entity.type
_entity.pdbx_description
1 polymer ?
#
loop_
_entity_poly.entity_id
_entity_poly.type
_entity_poly.pdbx_seq_one_letter_code
_entity_poly.pdbx_strand_id
1 'polypeptide(L)'
;MSRELYHWKYFTNNKFEVSSDIGSTINNYNISHDITIDTPFYEFCKSFTIGYASFEIPSGIESKLNELLAKYNQEDLKPLLLITGIALQKAYSDNFEFDKKDDLLNDFNNQHLEFRELLEKLQPYLFNDNKNNLPDISFKPFTEPAITLKNFFVKLDIYDALCKGFGLTKENFEQRSNELLELNRSKIDKFTEKVKFDFFHILYRYLTKEKNLKRADALRFIGNYFLFFQIRIKSSSTEIELYQDINDNLEDNDIKNLSHYLTRPPKFHHF
;
A
#
# COMPACT_ATOMS: atom_id res chain seq x y z
N MET A 1 -18.94 12.46 15.87
CA MET A 1 -19.18 11.25 15.07
C MET A 1 -19.26 10.08 16.03
N SER A 2 -20.30 9.25 15.95
CA SER A 2 -20.36 7.99 16.69
C SER A 2 -19.32 7.04 16.09
N ARG A 3 -18.44 6.48 16.92
CA ARG A 3 -17.48 5.47 16.47
C ARG A 3 -18.21 4.17 16.11
N GLU A 4 -17.77 3.50 15.05
CA GLU A 4 -18.47 2.35 14.46
C GLU A 4 -17.98 1.00 15.00
N LEU A 5 -18.71 -0.08 14.69
CA LEU A 5 -18.27 -1.47 14.86
C LEU A 5 -17.55 -1.92 13.58
N TYR A 6 -16.34 -2.46 13.70
CA TYR A 6 -15.66 -3.11 12.58
C TYR A 6 -16.07 -4.58 12.48
N HIS A 7 -16.69 -4.94 11.36
CA HIS A 7 -17.04 -6.33 11.04
C HIS A 7 -15.85 -7.06 10.42
N TRP A 8 -15.58 -8.28 10.91
CA TRP A 8 -14.53 -9.13 10.37
C TRP A 8 -14.78 -9.46 8.90
N LYS A 9 -13.72 -9.46 8.08
CA LYS A 9 -13.79 -9.83 6.66
C LYS A 9 -12.93 -11.06 6.39
N TYR A 10 -13.49 -12.03 5.69
CA TYR A 10 -12.76 -13.18 5.17
C TYR A 10 -12.20 -12.90 3.78
N PHE A 11 -11.04 -13.46 3.48
CA PHE A 11 -10.49 -13.41 2.14
C PHE A 11 -10.90 -14.65 1.33
N THR A 12 -11.89 -14.51 0.47
CA THR A 12 -12.46 -15.59 -0.35
C THR A 12 -12.67 -15.13 -1.77
N ASN A 13 -12.44 -16.00 -2.76
CA ASN A 13 -12.64 -15.67 -4.19
C ASN A 13 -11.95 -14.36 -4.65
N ASN A 14 -10.74 -14.10 -4.12
CA ASN A 14 -10.02 -12.85 -4.34
C ASN A 14 -10.73 -11.57 -3.88
N LYS A 15 -11.56 -11.63 -2.84
CA LYS A 15 -12.23 -10.46 -2.26
C LYS A 15 -12.30 -10.55 -0.74
N PHE A 16 -12.50 -9.39 -0.11
CA PHE A 16 -12.75 -9.30 1.33
C PHE A 16 -14.24 -9.13 1.57
N GLU A 17 -14.86 -10.15 2.16
CA GLU A 17 -16.31 -10.18 2.37
C GLU A 17 -16.62 -10.40 3.85
N VAL A 18 -17.62 -9.67 4.35
CA VAL A 18 -18.21 -9.96 5.66
C VAL A 18 -19.03 -11.23 5.47
N SER A 19 -18.65 -12.32 6.15
CA SER A 19 -19.41 -13.55 6.02
C SER A 19 -20.77 -13.41 6.70
N SER A 20 -21.82 -13.77 5.98
CA SER A 20 -23.17 -13.87 6.53
C SER A 20 -23.42 -15.20 7.26
N ASP A 21 -22.54 -16.20 7.11
CA ASP A 21 -22.94 -17.59 7.30
C ASP A 21 -21.79 -18.57 7.64
N ILE A 22 -20.94 -18.24 8.62
CA ILE A 22 -20.00 -19.23 9.17
C ILE A 22 -20.42 -19.51 10.61
N GLY A 23 -20.73 -20.78 10.92
CA GLY A 23 -21.05 -21.29 12.26
C GLY A 23 -19.92 -21.14 13.30
N SER A 24 -19.01 -20.20 13.10
CA SER A 24 -17.99 -19.76 14.04
C SER A 24 -18.58 -18.73 15.00
N THR A 25 -18.47 -19.00 16.29
CA THR A 25 -18.74 -17.99 17.34
C THR A 25 -17.91 -16.74 17.07
N ILE A 26 -18.54 -15.57 16.98
CA ILE A 26 -17.87 -14.28 16.82
C ILE A 26 -17.69 -13.64 18.20
N ASN A 27 -16.45 -13.26 18.50
CA ASN A 27 -16.12 -12.53 19.71
C ASN A 27 -16.10 -11.02 19.41
N ASN A 28 -16.66 -10.24 20.33
CA ASN A 28 -16.73 -8.79 20.24
C ASN A 28 -15.81 -8.14 21.26
N TYR A 29 -14.99 -7.21 20.81
CA TYR A 29 -14.04 -6.49 21.66
C TYR A 29 -14.26 -4.99 21.53
N ASN A 30 -14.20 -4.30 22.67
CA ASN A 30 -14.06 -2.84 22.66
C ASN A 30 -12.61 -2.49 22.37
N ILE A 31 -12.39 -1.46 21.57
CA ILE A 31 -11.06 -0.90 21.36
C ILE A 31 -10.68 -0.20 22.66
N SER A 32 -9.78 -0.83 23.42
CA SER A 32 -9.21 -0.24 24.61
C SER A 32 -8.26 0.90 24.23
N HIS A 33 -8.02 1.81 25.17
CA HIS A 33 -7.05 2.91 25.02
C HIS A 33 -5.58 2.42 25.14
N ASP A 34 -5.35 1.10 25.08
CA ASP A 34 -4.03 0.50 25.33
C ASP A 34 -3.03 0.81 24.21
N ILE A 35 -3.51 1.20 23.01
CA ILE A 35 -2.66 1.78 21.98
C ILE A 35 -2.45 3.27 22.30
N THR A 36 -1.41 3.54 23.08
CA THR A 36 -0.94 4.90 23.34
C THR A 36 -0.02 5.40 22.23
N ILE A 37 0.18 6.72 22.17
CA ILE A 37 1.10 7.40 21.23
C ILE A 37 2.52 6.80 21.29
N ASP A 38 2.91 6.28 22.46
CA ASP A 38 4.24 5.74 22.69
C ASP A 38 4.43 4.32 22.13
N THR A 39 3.35 3.64 21.72
CA THR A 39 3.46 2.33 21.10
C THR A 39 3.99 2.44 19.66
N PRO A 40 4.87 1.53 19.22
CA PRO A 40 5.41 1.58 17.85
C PRO A 40 4.35 1.33 16.77
N PHE A 41 3.15 0.91 17.16
CA PHE A 41 2.01 0.64 16.28
C PHE A 41 1.03 1.82 16.17
N TYR A 42 1.16 2.85 17.01
CA TYR A 42 0.19 3.94 17.09
C TYR A 42 -0.04 4.62 15.75
N GLU A 43 1.03 5.04 15.07
CA GLU A 43 0.92 5.75 13.79
C GLU A 43 0.22 4.93 12.71
N PHE A 44 0.39 3.60 12.75
CA PHE A 44 -0.29 2.68 11.83
C PHE A 44 -1.78 2.52 12.19
N CYS A 45 -2.10 2.41 13.48
CA CYS A 45 -3.45 2.07 13.95
C CYS A 45 -4.33 3.29 14.25
N LYS A 46 -3.78 4.51 14.34
CA LYS A 46 -4.50 5.71 14.81
C LYS A 46 -5.81 5.96 14.04
N SER A 47 -5.79 5.81 12.72
CA SER A 47 -6.97 6.05 11.89
C SER A 47 -8.07 5.04 12.20
N PHE A 48 -7.67 3.79 12.47
CA PHE A 48 -8.59 2.73 12.88
C PHE A 48 -9.19 3.02 14.26
N THR A 49 -8.36 3.34 15.26
CA THR A 49 -8.83 3.58 16.64
C THR A 49 -9.64 4.88 16.80
N ILE A 50 -9.49 5.84 15.89
CA ILE A 50 -10.35 7.03 15.80
C ILE A 50 -11.70 6.68 15.18
N GLY A 51 -11.73 5.84 14.14
CA GLY A 51 -12.96 5.51 13.39
C GLY A 51 -13.87 4.49 14.09
N TYR A 52 -13.30 3.53 14.81
CA TYR A 52 -14.03 2.41 15.41
C TYR A 52 -14.02 2.45 16.93
N ALA A 53 -15.10 1.96 17.55
CA ALA A 53 -15.22 1.76 19.00
C ALA A 53 -15.02 0.30 19.39
N SER A 54 -15.36 -0.61 18.50
CA SER A 54 -15.31 -2.05 18.72
C SER A 54 -15.03 -2.80 17.43
N PHE A 55 -14.68 -4.07 17.56
CA PHE A 55 -14.45 -4.96 16.43
C PHE A 55 -14.88 -6.40 16.73
N GLU A 56 -15.16 -7.12 15.66
CA GLU A 56 -15.45 -8.55 15.66
C GLU A 56 -14.21 -9.36 15.27
N ILE A 57 -14.03 -10.52 15.91
CA ILE A 57 -13.07 -11.53 15.50
C ILE A 57 -13.66 -12.94 15.65
N PRO A 58 -13.49 -13.85 14.67
CA PRO A 58 -13.93 -15.22 14.83
C PRO A 58 -13.12 -15.92 15.93
N SER A 59 -13.81 -16.69 16.79
CA SER A 59 -13.19 -17.39 17.92
C SER A 59 -12.07 -18.34 17.49
N GLY A 60 -12.17 -18.95 16.31
CA GLY A 60 -11.12 -19.79 15.73
C GLY A 60 -9.83 -19.03 15.44
N ILE A 61 -9.94 -17.80 14.91
CA ILE A 61 -8.77 -16.93 14.66
C ILE A 61 -8.15 -16.50 15.99
N GLU A 62 -8.99 -16.14 16.97
CA GLU A 62 -8.50 -15.80 18.29
C GLU A 62 -7.78 -16.98 18.97
N SER A 63 -8.32 -18.20 18.87
CA SER A 63 -7.67 -19.41 19.36
C SER A 63 -6.29 -19.59 18.73
N LYS A 64 -6.19 -19.43 17.41
CA LYS A 64 -4.92 -19.52 16.67
C LYS A 64 -3.91 -18.47 17.12
N LEU A 65 -4.36 -17.24 17.38
CA LEU A 65 -3.51 -16.22 17.96
C LEU A 65 -3.03 -16.60 19.36
N ASN A 66 -3.90 -17.12 20.23
CA ASN A 66 -3.50 -17.58 21.56
C ASN A 66 -2.45 -18.70 21.49
N GLU A 67 -2.63 -19.67 20.60
CA GLU A 67 -1.66 -20.76 20.35
C GLU A 67 -0.30 -20.22 19.90
N LEU A 68 -0.30 -19.25 18.96
CA LEU A 68 0.92 -18.61 18.48
C LEU A 68 1.63 -17.84 19.59
N LEU A 69 0.89 -17.08 20.40
CA LEU A 69 1.44 -16.32 21.51
C LEU A 69 2.06 -17.22 22.57
N ALA A 70 1.37 -18.29 22.96
CA ALA A 70 1.87 -19.27 23.92
C ALA A 70 3.14 -19.97 23.42
N LYS A 71 3.21 -20.30 22.12
CA LYS A 71 4.40 -20.92 21.51
C LYS A 71 5.67 -20.08 21.70
N TYR A 72 5.53 -18.76 21.70
CA TYR A 72 6.66 -17.81 21.80
C TYR A 72 6.75 -17.11 23.16
N ASN A 73 5.95 -17.51 24.16
CA ASN A 73 5.85 -16.89 25.48
C ASN A 73 5.56 -15.37 25.39
N GLN A 74 4.54 -14.99 24.60
CA GLN A 74 4.15 -13.60 24.33
C GLN A 74 2.67 -13.30 24.64
N GLU A 75 2.05 -14.07 25.53
CA GLU A 75 0.61 -13.99 25.82
C GLU A 75 0.17 -12.61 26.32
N ASP A 76 1.07 -11.84 26.94
CA ASP A 76 0.85 -10.47 27.37
C ASP A 76 0.52 -9.52 26.19
N LEU A 77 0.94 -9.87 24.97
CA LEU A 77 0.73 -9.07 23.78
C LEU A 77 -0.66 -9.20 23.16
N LYS A 78 -1.50 -10.13 23.64
CA LYS A 78 -2.79 -10.43 23.02
C LYS A 78 -3.66 -9.18 22.78
N PRO A 79 -3.89 -8.28 23.76
CA PRO A 79 -4.77 -7.13 23.55
C PRO A 79 -4.26 -6.21 22.44
N LEU A 80 -2.95 -5.91 22.47
CA LEU A 80 -2.28 -5.09 21.46
C LEU A 80 -2.39 -5.73 20.07
N LEU A 81 -2.05 -7.01 19.97
CA LEU A 81 -2.00 -7.71 18.69
C LEU A 81 -3.37 -8.00 18.08
N LEU A 82 -4.44 -8.07 18.88
CA LEU A 82 -5.80 -8.11 18.33
C LEU A 82 -6.14 -6.80 17.62
N ILE A 83 -5.91 -5.66 18.27
CA ILE A 83 -6.27 -4.36 17.71
C ILE A 83 -5.40 -4.05 16.47
N THR A 84 -4.09 -4.28 16.56
CA THR A 84 -3.18 -4.00 15.44
C THR A 84 -3.42 -4.93 14.26
N GLY A 85 -3.88 -6.16 14.50
CA GLY A 85 -4.18 -7.15 13.47
C GLY A 85 -5.46 -6.81 12.71
N ILE A 86 -6.49 -6.36 13.42
CA ILE A 86 -7.72 -5.86 12.80
C ILE A 86 -7.45 -4.58 12.01
N ALA A 87 -6.67 -3.64 12.56
CA ALA A 87 -6.26 -2.44 11.85
C ALA A 87 -5.49 -2.78 10.56
N LEU A 88 -4.61 -3.78 10.61
CA LEU A 88 -3.90 -4.30 9.45
C LEU A 88 -4.86 -4.90 8.41
N GLN A 89 -5.82 -5.75 8.82
CA GLN A 89 -6.82 -6.31 7.93
C GLN A 89 -7.62 -5.22 7.23
N LYS A 90 -8.10 -4.22 7.98
CA LYS A 90 -8.85 -3.12 7.40
C LYS A 90 -8.01 -2.38 6.37
N ALA A 91 -6.82 -1.91 6.75
CA ALA A 91 -5.93 -1.16 5.86
C ALA A 91 -5.56 -1.97 4.61
N TYR A 92 -5.31 -3.27 4.74
CA TYR A 92 -5.02 -4.14 3.61
C TYR A 92 -6.24 -4.32 2.71
N SER A 93 -7.42 -4.60 3.28
CA SER A 93 -8.66 -4.84 2.53
C SER A 93 -9.11 -3.61 1.74
N ASP A 94 -9.03 -2.41 2.34
CA ASP A 94 -9.43 -1.15 1.70
C ASP A 94 -8.56 -0.84 0.48
N ASN A 95 -7.32 -1.35 0.43
CA ASN A 95 -6.40 -1.16 -0.68
C ASN A 95 -6.38 -2.37 -1.64
N PHE A 96 -6.97 -3.51 -1.28
CA PHE A 96 -6.88 -4.74 -2.06
C PHE A 96 -7.60 -4.64 -3.40
N GLU A 97 -8.73 -3.91 -3.44
CA GLU A 97 -9.63 -3.81 -4.60
C GLU A 97 -9.32 -2.65 -5.56
N PHE A 98 -8.13 -2.04 -5.51
CA PHE A 98 -7.70 -1.17 -6.62
C PHE A 98 -7.53 -2.04 -7.87
N ASP A 99 -8.62 -2.18 -8.61
CA ASP A 99 -8.73 -3.00 -9.79
C ASP A 99 -7.69 -2.53 -10.80
N LYS A 100 -6.85 -3.44 -11.29
CA LYS A 100 -5.81 -3.13 -12.30
C LYS A 100 -6.42 -2.66 -13.64
N LYS A 101 -7.74 -2.68 -13.74
CA LYS A 101 -8.55 -2.26 -14.89
C LYS A 101 -9.22 -0.90 -14.70
N ASP A 102 -8.96 -0.19 -13.61
CA ASP A 102 -9.41 1.20 -13.50
C ASP A 102 -8.50 2.07 -14.37
N ASP A 103 -9.03 2.55 -15.49
CA ASP A 103 -8.33 3.44 -16.41
C ASP A 103 -7.84 4.70 -15.67
N LEU A 104 -8.57 5.18 -14.66
CA LEU A 104 -8.16 6.34 -13.85
C LEU A 104 -6.92 6.04 -13.00
N LEU A 105 -6.80 4.81 -12.50
CA LEU A 105 -5.63 4.36 -11.73
C LEU A 105 -4.40 4.26 -12.63
N ASN A 106 -4.59 3.75 -13.85
CA ASN A 106 -3.54 3.69 -14.86
C ASN A 106 -3.10 5.09 -15.28
N ASP A 107 -4.04 6.01 -15.52
CA ASP A 107 -3.75 7.41 -15.82
C ASP A 107 -2.97 8.07 -14.68
N PHE A 108 -3.38 7.89 -13.42
CA PHE A 108 -2.66 8.43 -12.27
C PHE A 108 -1.23 7.87 -12.15
N ASN A 109 -1.05 6.56 -12.31
CA ASN A 109 0.28 5.92 -12.23
C ASN A 109 1.19 6.35 -13.40
N ASN A 110 0.63 6.61 -14.59
CA ASN A 110 1.38 7.06 -15.75
C ASN A 110 1.63 8.56 -15.76
N GLN A 111 0.80 9.35 -15.07
CA GLN A 111 0.89 10.81 -15.02
C GLN A 111 2.31 11.29 -14.69
N HIS A 112 3.00 10.65 -13.75
CA HIS A 112 4.38 11.00 -13.42
C HIS A 112 5.35 10.83 -14.60
N LEU A 113 5.23 9.73 -15.35
CA LEU A 113 6.08 9.45 -16.52
C LEU A 113 5.76 10.43 -17.65
N GLU A 114 4.48 10.68 -17.92
CA GLU A 114 4.04 11.62 -18.94
C GLU A 114 4.47 13.06 -18.63
N PHE A 115 4.37 13.49 -17.38
CA PHE A 115 4.88 14.80 -16.96
C PHE A 115 6.39 14.90 -17.12
N ARG A 116 7.14 13.84 -16.80
CA ARG A 116 8.60 13.82 -17.00
C ARG A 116 8.94 13.99 -18.48
N GLU A 117 8.33 13.21 -19.35
CA GLU A 117 8.53 13.30 -20.80
C GLU A 117 8.14 14.67 -21.37
N LEU A 118 7.08 15.28 -20.82
CA LEU A 118 6.67 16.64 -21.18
C LEU A 118 7.73 17.67 -20.74
N LEU A 119 8.19 17.62 -19.50
CA LEU A 119 9.20 18.54 -18.97
C LEU A 119 10.52 18.45 -19.74
N GLU A 120 10.94 17.23 -20.11
CA GLU A 120 12.11 17.00 -20.98
C GLU A 120 11.97 17.68 -22.35
N LYS A 121 10.75 17.79 -22.89
CA LYS A 121 10.46 18.50 -24.15
C LYS A 121 10.36 20.01 -23.96
N LEU A 122 9.90 20.49 -22.80
CA LEU A 122 9.77 21.92 -22.50
C LEU A 122 11.12 22.56 -22.11
N GLN A 123 12.05 21.80 -21.53
CA GLN A 123 13.35 22.32 -21.12
C GLN A 123 14.13 22.94 -22.30
N PRO A 124 14.32 22.28 -23.46
CA PRO A 124 14.98 22.90 -24.61
C PRO A 124 14.27 24.17 -25.09
N TYR A 125 12.95 24.23 -25.02
CA TYR A 125 12.20 25.43 -25.40
C TYR A 125 12.49 26.63 -24.49
N LEU A 126 12.60 26.37 -23.18
CA LEU A 126 12.91 27.41 -22.21
C LEU A 126 14.36 27.84 -22.33
N PHE A 127 15.33 26.92 -22.43
CA PHE A 127 16.75 27.25 -22.28
C PHE A 127 17.53 27.49 -23.58
N ASN A 128 17.07 26.99 -24.74
CA ASN A 128 17.80 27.23 -25.99
C ASN A 128 17.45 28.57 -26.62
N ASP A 129 18.49 29.29 -27.05
CA ASP A 129 18.33 30.53 -27.81
C ASP A 129 17.84 30.26 -29.25
N ASN A 130 18.22 29.10 -29.81
CA ASN A 130 17.75 28.65 -31.12
C ASN A 130 16.59 27.67 -30.98
N LYS A 131 15.38 28.15 -31.26
CA LYS A 131 14.14 27.37 -31.19
C LYS A 131 13.82 26.59 -32.48
N ASN A 132 14.66 26.66 -33.52
CA ASN A 132 14.37 26.05 -34.82
C ASN A 132 14.34 24.50 -34.77
N ASN A 133 14.96 23.90 -33.75
CA ASN A 133 15.05 22.44 -33.57
C ASN A 133 14.11 21.89 -32.50
N LEU A 134 13.00 22.58 -32.22
CA LEU A 134 11.99 22.06 -31.30
C LEU A 134 11.35 20.77 -31.85
N PRO A 135 11.15 19.75 -31.00
CA PRO A 135 10.42 18.55 -31.36
C PRO A 135 9.07 18.88 -32.02
N ASP A 136 8.69 18.04 -32.99
CA ASP A 136 7.40 18.19 -33.65
C ASP A 136 6.25 17.77 -32.74
N ILE A 137 5.14 18.51 -32.83
CA ILE A 137 3.90 18.20 -32.13
C ILE A 137 2.99 17.49 -33.11
N SER A 138 2.56 16.28 -32.75
CA SER A 138 1.65 15.47 -33.55
C SER A 138 0.39 15.14 -32.76
N PHE A 139 -0.76 15.31 -33.39
CA PHE A 139 -2.05 14.88 -32.85
C PHE A 139 -2.45 13.60 -33.56
N LYS A 140 -2.89 12.59 -32.82
CA LYS A 140 -3.41 11.35 -33.38
C LYS A 140 -4.93 11.32 -33.19
N PRO A 141 -5.74 11.67 -34.21
CA PRO A 141 -7.19 11.56 -34.13
C PRO A 141 -7.60 10.09 -34.01
N PHE A 142 -8.81 9.85 -33.50
CA PHE A 142 -9.30 8.49 -33.21
C PHE A 142 -9.35 7.57 -34.44
N THR A 143 -9.66 8.12 -35.61
CA THR A 143 -9.92 7.36 -36.84
C THR A 143 -8.99 7.71 -38.00
N GLU A 144 -8.03 8.61 -37.79
CA GLU A 144 -7.18 9.15 -38.85
C GLU A 144 -5.68 9.02 -38.51
N PRO A 145 -4.80 9.07 -39.52
CA PRO A 145 -3.36 9.15 -39.30
C PRO A 145 -2.98 10.37 -38.46
N ALA A 146 -1.81 10.29 -37.80
CA ALA A 146 -1.29 11.40 -37.03
C ALA A 146 -1.08 12.65 -37.90
N ILE A 147 -1.54 13.79 -37.42
CA ILE A 147 -1.39 15.12 -38.02
C ILE A 147 -0.24 15.81 -37.29
N THR A 148 0.85 16.08 -38.01
CA THR A 148 2.03 16.77 -37.47
C THR A 148 2.00 18.25 -37.82
N LEU A 149 2.18 19.11 -36.81
CA LEU A 149 2.27 20.55 -36.99
C LEU A 149 3.66 20.97 -37.49
N LYS A 150 3.75 21.38 -38.75
CA LYS A 150 5.03 21.78 -39.39
C LYS A 150 5.35 23.27 -39.28
N ASN A 151 4.35 24.12 -38.99
CA ASN A 151 4.55 25.57 -38.93
C ASN A 151 5.29 25.97 -37.64
N PHE A 152 6.42 26.65 -37.80
CA PHE A 152 7.28 27.07 -36.69
C PHE A 152 6.58 27.97 -35.66
N PHE A 153 5.83 28.98 -36.12
CA PHE A 153 5.14 29.92 -35.23
C PHE A 153 4.04 29.23 -34.40
N VAL A 154 3.27 28.35 -35.04
CA VAL A 154 2.25 27.55 -34.34
C VAL A 154 2.88 26.64 -33.29
N LYS A 155 4.03 26.01 -33.59
CA LYS A 155 4.77 25.23 -32.60
C LYS A 155 5.17 26.10 -31.41
N LEU A 156 5.74 27.27 -31.65
CA LEU A 156 6.16 28.19 -30.58
C LEU A 156 5.00 28.59 -29.67
N ASP A 157 3.83 28.91 -30.22
CA ASP A 157 2.66 29.29 -29.45
C ASP A 157 2.19 28.15 -28.54
N ILE A 158 2.24 26.90 -29.01
CA ILE A 158 1.87 25.74 -28.20
C ILE A 158 2.87 25.52 -27.05
N TYR A 159 4.18 25.58 -27.34
CA TYR A 159 5.20 25.47 -26.30
C TYR A 159 5.09 26.58 -25.24
N ASP A 160 4.83 27.82 -25.67
CA ASP A 160 4.60 28.96 -24.78
C ASP A 160 3.36 28.74 -23.90
N ALA A 161 2.26 28.32 -24.50
CA ALA A 161 1.02 28.02 -23.78
C ALA A 161 1.20 26.90 -22.74
N LEU A 162 1.95 25.85 -23.07
CA LEU A 162 2.28 24.77 -22.13
C LEU A 162 3.11 25.29 -20.95
N CYS A 163 4.18 26.06 -21.22
CA CYS A 163 5.00 26.62 -20.14
C CYS A 163 4.17 27.53 -19.22
N LYS A 164 3.34 28.40 -19.79
CA LYS A 164 2.42 29.26 -19.03
C LYS A 164 1.41 28.45 -18.21
N GLY A 165 0.81 27.43 -18.81
CA GLY A 165 -0.18 26.56 -18.16
C GLY A 165 0.37 25.85 -16.92
N PHE A 166 1.65 25.44 -16.95
CA PHE A 166 2.30 24.80 -15.81
C PHE A 166 3.07 25.75 -14.89
N GLY A 167 3.12 27.04 -15.23
CA GLY A 167 3.86 28.06 -14.48
C GLY A 167 5.37 27.90 -14.57
N LEU A 168 5.88 27.41 -15.70
CA LEU A 168 7.31 27.16 -15.95
C LEU A 168 7.97 28.38 -16.59
N THR A 169 9.07 28.83 -15.99
CA THR A 169 9.98 29.86 -16.51
C THR A 169 11.42 29.34 -16.47
N LYS A 170 12.36 30.05 -17.11
CA LYS A 170 13.80 29.69 -17.03
C LYS A 170 14.27 29.66 -15.56
N GLU A 171 13.79 30.59 -14.76
CA GLU A 171 14.25 30.84 -13.39
C GLU A 171 13.71 29.80 -12.40
N ASN A 172 12.49 29.30 -12.62
CA ASN A 172 11.84 28.37 -11.68
C ASN A 172 11.78 26.93 -12.18
N PHE A 173 12.31 26.64 -13.37
CA PHE A 173 12.11 25.36 -14.06
C PHE A 173 12.43 24.16 -13.16
N GLU A 174 13.58 24.16 -12.50
CA GLU A 174 14.03 23.04 -11.66
C GLU A 174 13.08 22.83 -10.46
N GLN A 175 12.81 23.89 -9.69
CA GLN A 175 11.91 23.83 -8.54
C GLN A 175 10.51 23.38 -8.97
N ARG A 176 9.94 24.02 -9.99
CA ARG A 176 8.57 23.76 -10.43
C ARG A 176 8.42 22.37 -11.04
N SER A 177 9.44 21.90 -11.77
CA SER A 177 9.49 20.52 -12.26
C SER A 177 9.43 19.52 -11.12
N ASN A 178 10.22 19.74 -10.06
CA ASN A 178 10.20 18.87 -8.89
C ASN A 178 8.83 18.86 -8.20
N GLU A 179 8.20 20.03 -8.02
CA GLU A 179 6.84 20.12 -7.45
C GLU A 179 5.81 19.34 -8.27
N LEU A 180 5.84 19.47 -9.60
CA LEU A 180 4.91 18.78 -10.50
C LEU A 180 5.10 17.25 -10.48
N LEU A 181 6.35 16.79 -10.34
CA LEU A 181 6.68 15.36 -10.31
C LEU A 181 6.42 14.71 -8.95
N GLU A 182 6.57 15.43 -7.84
CA GLU A 182 6.32 14.93 -6.48
C GLU A 182 4.86 14.58 -6.23
N LEU A 183 3.91 15.36 -6.77
CA LEU A 183 2.47 15.15 -6.59
C LEU A 183 1.99 13.77 -7.07
N ASN A 184 2.69 13.18 -8.05
CA ASN A 184 2.29 11.93 -8.71
C ASN A 184 3.31 10.81 -8.47
N ARG A 185 4.16 10.94 -7.46
CA ARG A 185 5.28 10.01 -7.27
C ARG A 185 4.85 8.62 -6.77
N SER A 186 3.67 8.50 -6.17
CA SER A 186 3.23 7.27 -5.50
C SER A 186 2.47 6.34 -6.44
N LYS A 187 2.82 5.05 -6.41
CA LYS A 187 2.13 4.00 -7.17
C LYS A 187 0.94 3.46 -6.41
N ILE A 188 -0.28 3.77 -6.86
CA ILE A 188 -1.49 3.38 -6.12
C ILE A 188 -1.64 1.85 -6.07
N ASP A 189 -1.26 1.16 -7.15
CA ASP A 189 -1.27 -0.31 -7.25
C ASP A 189 -0.32 -1.01 -6.26
N LYS A 190 0.54 -0.24 -5.57
CA LYS A 190 1.49 -0.73 -4.56
C LYS A 190 1.07 -0.44 -3.13
N PHE A 191 -0.04 0.27 -2.86
CA PHE A 191 -0.43 0.58 -1.48
C PHE A 191 -0.72 -0.66 -0.64
N THR A 192 -1.35 -1.68 -1.21
CA THR A 192 -1.57 -2.98 -0.55
C THR A 192 -0.27 -3.64 -0.10
N GLU A 193 0.78 -3.54 -0.94
CA GLU A 193 2.11 -4.03 -0.61
C GLU A 193 2.83 -3.14 0.42
N LYS A 194 2.56 -1.83 0.37
CA LYS A 194 3.08 -0.86 1.33
C LYS A 194 2.53 -1.10 2.72
N VAL A 195 1.24 -1.35 2.86
CA VAL A 195 0.59 -1.69 4.14
C VAL A 195 1.27 -2.92 4.77
N LYS A 196 1.48 -3.98 3.98
CA LYS A 196 2.20 -5.18 4.44
C LYS A 196 3.62 -4.84 4.89
N PHE A 197 4.36 -4.11 4.06
CA PHE A 197 5.75 -3.75 4.32
C PHE A 197 5.92 -2.92 5.59
N ASP A 198 5.15 -1.84 5.73
CA ASP A 198 5.23 -0.93 6.87
C ASP A 198 4.92 -1.68 8.17
N PHE A 199 3.82 -2.45 8.21
CA PHE A 199 3.45 -3.22 9.39
C PHE A 199 4.46 -4.33 9.71
N PHE A 200 4.94 -5.05 8.69
CA PHE A 200 5.95 -6.10 8.84
C PHE A 200 7.19 -5.55 9.56
N HIS A 201 7.67 -4.36 9.17
CA HIS A 201 8.84 -3.74 9.80
C HIS A 201 8.59 -3.30 11.23
N ILE A 202 7.40 -2.76 11.53
CA ILE A 202 7.02 -2.39 12.89
C ILE A 202 7.02 -3.64 13.78
N LEU A 203 6.30 -4.69 13.38
CA LEU A 203 6.18 -5.92 14.15
C LEU A 203 7.52 -6.66 14.28
N TYR A 204 8.31 -6.76 13.20
CA TYR A 204 9.63 -7.38 13.25
C TYR A 204 10.57 -6.66 14.22
N ARG A 205 10.62 -5.33 14.17
CA ARG A 205 11.45 -4.54 15.09
C ARG A 205 10.98 -4.72 16.53
N TYR A 206 9.68 -4.72 16.78
CA TYR A 206 9.11 -4.93 18.10
C TYR A 206 9.48 -6.31 18.67
N LEU A 207 9.22 -7.37 17.91
CA LEU A 207 9.52 -8.75 18.32
C LEU A 207 11.01 -8.98 18.57
N THR A 208 11.88 -8.43 17.73
CA THR A 208 13.33 -8.66 17.83
C THR A 208 14.02 -7.77 18.86
N LYS A 209 13.63 -6.50 18.99
CA LYS A 209 14.30 -5.54 19.90
C LYS A 209 13.68 -5.47 21.28
N GLU A 210 12.36 -5.55 21.38
CA GLU A 210 11.65 -5.37 22.66
C GLU A 210 11.34 -6.72 23.30
N LYS A 211 11.05 -7.74 22.48
CA LYS A 211 10.73 -9.10 22.95
C LYS A 211 11.85 -10.12 22.79
N ASN A 212 12.98 -9.73 22.21
CA ASN A 212 14.19 -10.56 22.05
C ASN A 212 13.96 -11.89 21.29
N LEU A 213 12.96 -11.95 20.41
CA LEU A 213 12.78 -13.12 19.54
C LEU A 213 13.95 -13.22 18.55
N LYS A 214 14.41 -14.45 18.32
CA LYS A 214 15.39 -14.72 17.26
C LYS A 214 14.78 -14.40 15.90
N ARG A 215 15.62 -14.00 14.95
CA ARG A 215 15.19 -13.62 13.59
C ARG A 215 14.24 -14.64 12.94
N ALA A 216 14.59 -15.93 12.94
CA ALA A 216 13.76 -16.96 12.30
C ALA A 216 12.39 -17.09 12.97
N ASP A 217 12.35 -16.98 14.30
CA ASP A 217 11.12 -17.06 15.10
C ASP A 217 10.24 -15.84 14.89
N ALA A 218 10.83 -14.64 14.85
CA ALA A 218 10.11 -13.42 14.51
C ALA A 218 9.49 -13.49 13.10
N LEU A 219 10.21 -14.04 12.11
CA LEU A 219 9.67 -14.21 10.76
C LEU A 219 8.50 -15.20 10.74
N ARG A 220 8.62 -16.36 11.39
CA ARG A 220 7.53 -17.35 11.49
C ARG A 220 6.31 -16.77 12.20
N PHE A 221 6.53 -16.03 13.29
CA PHE A 221 5.49 -15.32 14.02
C PHE A 221 4.72 -14.38 13.08
N ILE A 222 5.44 -13.51 12.36
CA ILE A 222 4.81 -12.52 11.46
C ILE A 222 4.06 -13.21 10.32
N GLY A 223 4.62 -14.27 9.74
CA GLY A 223 3.97 -15.03 8.68
C GLY A 223 2.61 -15.59 9.09
N ASN A 224 2.55 -16.25 10.25
CA ASN A 224 1.30 -16.76 10.81
C ASN A 224 0.35 -15.64 11.23
N TYR A 225 0.87 -14.57 11.81
CA TYR A 225 0.07 -13.41 12.18
C TYR A 225 -0.64 -12.81 10.96
N PHE A 226 0.07 -12.63 9.84
CA PHE A 226 -0.52 -12.14 8.59
C PHE A 226 -1.59 -13.11 8.09
N LEU A 227 -1.30 -14.42 8.11
CA LEU A 227 -2.24 -15.46 7.69
C LEU A 227 -3.55 -15.42 8.49
N PHE A 228 -3.47 -15.32 9.82
CA PHE A 228 -4.63 -15.27 10.71
C PHE A 228 -5.52 -14.06 10.43
N PHE A 229 -4.92 -12.91 10.17
CA PHE A 229 -5.63 -11.67 9.84
C PHE A 229 -6.00 -11.54 8.36
N GLN A 230 -5.98 -12.64 7.60
CA GLN A 230 -6.41 -12.72 6.22
C GLN A 230 -5.53 -11.91 5.25
N ILE A 231 -4.24 -11.72 5.58
CA ILE A 231 -3.27 -10.97 4.80
C ILE A 231 -2.42 -11.91 3.93
N ARG A 232 -2.47 -11.71 2.62
CA ARG A 232 -1.71 -12.55 1.68
C ARG A 232 -0.26 -12.12 1.55
N ILE A 233 0.63 -13.01 1.96
CA ILE A 233 2.07 -12.88 1.71
C ILE A 233 2.42 -13.37 0.30
N LYS A 234 1.77 -14.45 -0.17
CA LYS A 234 1.90 -14.97 -1.54
C LYS A 234 0.66 -14.61 -2.36
N SER A 235 0.87 -14.14 -3.58
CA SER A 235 -0.20 -13.68 -4.48
C SER A 235 -0.87 -14.79 -5.31
N SER A 236 -0.57 -16.07 -5.06
CA SER A 236 -1.01 -17.18 -5.92
C SER A 236 -2.30 -17.90 -5.48
N SER A 237 -2.71 -17.83 -4.21
CA SER A 237 -3.90 -18.56 -3.71
C SER A 237 -5.16 -17.71 -3.74
N THR A 238 -6.29 -18.25 -4.19
CA THR A 238 -7.59 -17.54 -4.20
C THR A 238 -8.22 -17.40 -2.80
N GLU A 239 -7.71 -18.18 -1.84
CA GLU A 239 -8.18 -18.27 -0.46
C GLU A 239 -6.98 -18.41 0.49
N ILE A 240 -7.26 -18.22 1.79
CA ILE A 240 -6.30 -18.45 2.88
C ILE A 240 -6.76 -19.69 3.66
N GLU A 241 -5.95 -20.75 3.61
CA GLU A 241 -6.16 -21.96 4.37
C GLU A 241 -5.44 -21.88 5.72
N LEU A 242 -6.15 -22.22 6.80
CA LEU A 242 -5.60 -22.30 8.14
C LEU A 242 -5.61 -23.75 8.61
N TYR A 243 -4.42 -24.28 8.91
CA TYR A 243 -4.32 -25.65 9.43
C TYR A 243 -4.80 -25.73 10.88
N GLN A 244 -5.31 -26.92 11.25
CA GLN A 244 -5.75 -27.17 12.62
C GLN A 244 -4.60 -27.20 13.62
N ASP A 245 -3.40 -27.64 13.24
CA ASP A 245 -2.20 -27.55 14.09
C ASP A 245 -1.44 -26.25 13.80
N ILE A 246 -1.04 -25.54 14.86
CA ILE A 246 -0.19 -24.35 14.74
C ILE A 246 1.20 -24.68 14.17
N ASN A 247 1.73 -25.87 14.44
CA ASN A 247 3.05 -26.27 13.92
C ASN A 247 3.02 -26.41 12.39
N ASP A 248 1.95 -26.95 11.83
CA ASP A 248 1.77 -27.04 10.38
C ASP A 248 1.74 -25.65 9.73
N ASN A 249 1.02 -24.70 10.34
CA ASN A 249 1.01 -23.31 9.89
C ASN A 249 2.41 -22.66 10.00
N LEU A 250 3.19 -23.01 11.03
CA LEU A 250 4.55 -22.47 11.22
C LEU A 250 5.54 -23.01 10.18
N GLU A 251 5.37 -24.27 9.76
CA GLU A 251 6.20 -24.94 8.75
C GLU A 251 5.90 -24.45 7.33
N ASP A 252 4.64 -24.12 7.01
CA ASP A 252 4.24 -23.60 5.69
C ASP A 252 4.73 -22.15 5.43
N ASN A 253 5.21 -21.45 6.46
CA ASN A 253 5.74 -20.10 6.31
C ASN A 253 6.91 -20.04 5.32
N ASP A 254 6.77 -19.20 4.30
CA ASP A 254 7.85 -18.89 3.38
C ASP A 254 8.82 -17.86 3.97
N ILE A 255 9.69 -18.35 4.87
CA ILE A 255 10.72 -17.54 5.55
C ILE A 255 11.64 -16.84 4.54
N LYS A 256 11.85 -17.44 3.35
CA LYS A 256 12.67 -16.84 2.29
C LYS A 256 11.99 -15.61 1.73
N ASN A 257 10.70 -15.70 1.39
CA ASN A 257 9.92 -14.55 0.93
C ASN A 257 9.81 -13.47 2.02
N LEU A 258 9.53 -13.85 3.27
CA LEU A 258 9.51 -12.94 4.40
C LEU A 258 10.84 -12.22 4.62
N SER A 259 11.97 -12.90 4.39
CA SER A 259 13.29 -12.29 4.44
C SER A 259 13.53 -11.26 3.35
N HIS A 260 12.80 -11.30 2.23
CA HIS A 260 12.90 -10.27 1.20
C HIS A 260 12.30 -8.94 1.68
N TYR A 261 11.25 -8.95 2.51
CA TYR A 261 10.71 -7.73 3.11
C TYR A 261 11.79 -6.98 3.90
N LEU A 262 12.70 -7.69 4.58
CA LEU A 262 13.80 -7.05 5.32
C LEU A 262 14.89 -6.42 4.44
N THR A 263 15.11 -6.95 3.24
CA THR A 263 16.31 -6.66 2.44
C THR A 263 16.03 -5.86 1.17
N ARG A 264 14.78 -5.86 0.71
CA ARG A 264 14.36 -5.27 -0.55
C ARG A 264 13.04 -4.50 -0.34
N PRO A 265 13.10 -3.24 0.12
CA PRO A 265 11.90 -2.42 0.21
C PRO A 265 11.24 -2.33 -1.17
N PRO A 266 9.92 -2.52 -1.27
CA PRO A 266 9.23 -2.37 -2.53
C PRO A 266 9.39 -0.95 -3.07
N LYS A 267 9.44 -0.82 -4.38
CA LYS A 267 9.50 0.49 -5.03
C LYS A 267 8.11 1.11 -5.06
N PHE A 268 7.79 1.86 -4.01
CA PHE A 268 6.51 2.57 -3.86
C PHE A 268 6.45 3.88 -4.66
N HIS A 269 7.60 4.36 -5.10
CA HIS A 269 7.75 5.62 -5.81
C HIS A 269 8.29 5.42 -7.22
N HIS A 270 7.88 6.29 -8.14
CA HIS A 270 8.59 6.49 -9.40
C HIS A 270 9.95 7.16 -9.10
N PHE A 271 11.00 6.59 -9.70
CA PHE A 271 12.37 7.11 -9.65
C PHE A 271 12.66 7.87 -10.93
#